data_AF-A0A970XQP5-F1
#
_entry.id   AF-A0A970XQP5-F1
#
_cell.length_a   1.000
_cell.length_b   1.000
_cell.length_c   1.000
_cell.angle_alpha   90.00
_cell.angle_beta   90.00
_cell.angle_gamma   90.00
#
_symmetry.space_group_name_H-M   'P 1'
#
loop_
_entity.id
_entity.type
_entity.pdbx_description
1 polymer ?
#
loop_
_entity_poly.entity_id
_entity_poly.type
_entity_poly.pdbx_seq_one_letter_code
_entity_poly.pdbx_strand_id
1 'polypeptide(L)'
;MKIFVLLGPSAAGKSALMDYLLLNDNDFIAPIISFTTRPMKAGEKVGREYYYISKETYTDYCVKGKILEEITYLDHHYGITYDEIEKVKQAGKNGILIMNTAGLRILKEKLGPQNIVSIFIYRDLKDIFDTIRSESGDETQKLNRIELAKQELKEISSSDHVVYNISSLADAYRQLITIIRREINAKPETTVIKPGQRYRHFNDAEVEIIDLAYYTEDYRPLVIYRDVVTGKAYARPYEIFCGYKYLSREKRTVKRFELIEYE
;
A
#
# COMPACT_ATOMS: atom_id res chain seq x y z
N MET A 1 -10.31 5.41 8.63
CA MET A 1 -9.70 6.01 7.44
C MET A 1 -8.83 4.96 6.78
N LYS A 2 -9.01 4.71 5.47
CA LYS A 2 -8.06 3.93 4.66
C LYS A 2 -7.04 4.85 3.99
N ILE A 3 -5.87 4.30 3.69
CA ILE A 3 -4.81 4.94 2.91
C ILE A 3 -4.54 4.07 1.68
N PHE A 4 -4.71 4.65 0.49
CA PHE A 4 -4.49 3.99 -0.79
C PHE A 4 -3.13 4.40 -1.35
N VAL A 5 -2.27 3.41 -1.59
CA VAL A 5 -0.92 3.63 -2.10
C VAL A 5 -0.84 3.17 -3.54
N LEU A 6 -0.63 4.12 -4.46
CA LEU A 6 -0.41 3.82 -5.86
C LEU A 6 1.06 3.47 -6.10
N LEU A 7 1.30 2.22 -6.47
CA LEU A 7 2.60 1.66 -6.83
C LEU A 7 2.71 1.50 -8.35
N GLY A 8 3.91 1.23 -8.82
CA GLY A 8 4.18 0.83 -10.21
C GLY A 8 5.22 1.72 -10.89
N PRO A 9 5.58 1.40 -12.14
CA PRO A 9 6.71 2.03 -12.80
C PRO A 9 6.56 3.53 -13.03
N SER A 10 7.68 4.23 -13.20
CA SER A 10 7.68 5.53 -13.89
C SER A 10 6.94 5.40 -15.24
N ALA A 11 6.20 6.44 -15.63
CA ALA A 11 5.36 6.46 -16.85
C ALA A 11 4.19 5.43 -16.92
N ALA A 12 3.88 4.71 -15.84
CA ALA A 12 2.69 3.84 -15.78
C ALA A 12 1.35 4.60 -15.70
N GLY A 13 1.37 5.92 -15.49
CA GLY A 13 0.16 6.76 -15.43
C GLY A 13 -0.39 7.02 -14.02
N LYS A 14 0.38 6.71 -12.96
CA LYS A 14 -0.03 6.91 -11.56
C LYS A 14 -0.52 8.33 -11.26
N SER A 15 0.26 9.35 -11.62
CA SER A 15 -0.10 10.76 -11.39
C SER A 15 -1.34 11.17 -12.18
N ALA A 16 -1.46 10.74 -13.44
CA ALA A 16 -2.64 11.03 -14.25
C ALA A 16 -3.91 10.41 -13.67
N LEU A 17 -3.84 9.17 -13.17
CA LEU A 17 -4.96 8.51 -12.49
C LEU A 17 -5.32 9.20 -11.16
N MET A 18 -4.33 9.59 -10.37
CA MET A 18 -4.55 10.31 -9.12
C MET A 18 -5.19 11.69 -9.38
N ASP A 19 -4.69 12.45 -10.36
CA ASP A 19 -5.28 13.73 -10.77
C ASP A 19 -6.73 13.54 -11.23
N TYR A 20 -7.00 12.52 -12.06
CA TYR A 20 -8.35 12.23 -12.54
C TYR A 20 -9.28 11.84 -11.40
N LEU A 21 -8.80 11.06 -10.43
CA LEU A 21 -9.55 10.71 -9.23
C LEU A 21 -9.86 11.93 -8.36
N LEU A 22 -8.87 12.80 -8.10
CA LEU A 22 -9.05 13.99 -7.28
C LEU A 22 -9.93 15.06 -7.97
N LEU A 23 -9.99 15.05 -9.30
CA LEU A 23 -10.92 15.90 -10.03
C LEU A 23 -12.37 15.44 -9.91
N ASN A 24 -12.61 14.12 -9.90
CA ASN A 24 -13.97 13.54 -9.99
C ASN A 24 -14.55 13.03 -8.66
N ASP A 25 -13.71 12.69 -7.67
CA ASP A 25 -14.13 12.01 -6.43
C ASP A 25 -13.45 12.59 -5.16
N ASN A 26 -13.20 13.90 -5.10
CA ASN A 26 -12.55 14.49 -3.92
C ASN A 26 -13.42 14.55 -2.66
N ASP A 27 -14.69 14.15 -2.69
CA ASP A 27 -15.59 14.22 -1.54
C ASP A 27 -15.17 13.28 -0.41
N PHE A 28 -14.66 12.09 -0.75
CA PHE A 28 -14.31 11.05 0.23
C PHE A 28 -12.82 10.65 0.21
N ILE A 29 -12.02 11.26 -0.68
CA ILE A 29 -10.58 11.00 -0.81
C ILE A 29 -9.80 12.31 -0.85
N ALA A 30 -8.61 12.32 -0.27
CA ALA A 30 -7.69 13.45 -0.29
C ALA A 30 -6.24 12.97 -0.50
N PRO A 31 -5.41 13.78 -1.19
CA PRO A 31 -4.00 13.46 -1.35
C PRO A 31 -3.28 13.53 0.01
N ILE A 32 -2.37 12.59 0.26
CA ILE A 32 -1.32 12.72 1.27
C ILE A 32 -0.08 13.22 0.53
N ILE A 33 0.35 14.44 0.84
CA ILE A 33 1.46 15.08 0.13
C ILE A 33 2.76 14.86 0.90
N SER A 34 3.72 14.20 0.26
CA SER A 34 5.07 14.02 0.81
C SER A 34 5.88 15.32 0.78
N PHE A 35 6.85 15.47 1.67
CA PHE A 35 7.89 16.48 1.55
C PHE A 35 9.08 15.95 0.72
N THR A 36 9.90 16.87 0.21
CA THR A 36 11.22 16.55 -0.32
C THR A 36 12.24 17.66 -0.07
N THR A 37 13.52 17.30 0.10
CA THR A 37 14.65 18.25 0.12
C THR A 37 15.23 18.52 -1.26
N ARG A 38 14.76 17.83 -2.31
CA ARG A 38 15.15 18.12 -3.69
C ARG A 38 14.60 19.50 -4.11
N PRO A 39 15.34 20.29 -4.90
CA PRO A 39 14.77 21.48 -5.53
C PRO A 39 13.57 21.16 -6.43
N MET A 40 12.57 22.04 -6.42
CA MET A 40 11.40 21.94 -7.31
C MET A 40 11.83 22.01 -8.78
N LYS A 41 11.33 21.09 -9.62
CA LYS A 41 11.56 21.12 -11.07
C LYS A 41 10.58 22.07 -11.75
N ALA A 42 10.94 22.50 -12.97
CA ALA A 42 10.04 23.27 -13.81
C ALA A 42 8.73 22.51 -14.06
N GLY A 43 7.60 23.17 -13.83
CA GLY A 43 6.26 22.60 -13.99
C GLY A 43 5.68 21.89 -12.77
N GLU A 44 6.49 21.59 -11.75
CA GLU A 44 6.00 21.11 -10.45
C GLU A 44 5.38 22.26 -9.63
N LYS A 45 4.47 21.94 -8.72
CA LYS A 45 3.76 22.87 -7.84
C LYS A 45 3.85 22.41 -6.39
N VAL A 46 4.16 23.36 -5.50
CA VAL A 46 4.15 23.12 -4.05
C VAL A 46 2.76 22.68 -3.60
N GLY A 47 2.70 21.61 -2.81
CA GLY A 47 1.43 21.09 -2.29
C GLY A 47 0.60 20.30 -3.32
N ARG A 48 1.16 20.03 -4.51
CA ARG A 48 0.61 19.04 -5.45
C ARG A 48 1.54 17.85 -5.57
N GLU A 49 2.76 18.06 -6.05
CA GLU A 49 3.75 16.98 -6.17
C GLU A 49 4.44 16.71 -4.82
N TYR A 50 4.97 17.76 -4.19
CA TYR A 50 5.62 17.68 -2.88
C TYR A 50 5.48 19.00 -2.11
N TYR A 51 5.72 18.95 -0.80
CA TYR A 51 6.22 20.10 -0.05
C TYR A 51 7.74 20.17 -0.20
N TYR A 52 8.24 21.17 -0.91
CA TYR A 52 9.68 21.37 -1.11
C TYR A 52 10.25 22.12 0.09
N ILE A 53 11.00 21.42 0.93
CA ILE A 53 11.50 21.95 2.20
C ILE A 53 13.01 22.17 2.16
N SER A 54 13.49 23.15 2.93
CA SER A 54 14.92 23.40 3.07
C SER A 54 15.58 22.34 3.96
N LYS A 55 16.92 22.26 3.93
CA LYS A 55 17.68 21.34 4.79
C LYS A 55 17.50 21.67 6.28
N GLU A 56 17.37 22.95 6.62
CA GLU A 56 17.10 23.42 7.98
C GLU A 56 15.72 22.96 8.44
N THR A 57 14.71 23.10 7.58
CA THR A 57 13.34 22.64 7.86
C THR A 57 13.29 21.13 8.04
N TYR A 58 13.99 20.38 7.19
CA TYR A 58 14.13 18.94 7.32
C TYR A 58 14.79 18.56 8.66
N THR A 59 15.87 19.25 9.04
CA THR A 59 16.55 19.02 10.33
C THR A 59 15.61 19.28 11.51
N ASP A 60 14.80 20.33 11.43
CA ASP A 60 13.76 20.63 12.43
C ASP A 60 12.72 19.49 12.53
N TYR A 61 12.28 18.93 11.40
CA TYR A 61 11.36 17.80 11.37
C TYR A 61 11.95 16.57 12.05
N CYS A 62 13.24 16.28 11.83
CA CYS A 62 13.94 15.20 12.50
C CYS A 62 14.00 15.42 14.02
N VAL A 63 14.45 16.59 14.46
CA VAL A 63 14.60 16.92 15.89
C VAL A 63 13.26 16.86 16.63
N LYS A 64 12.18 17.27 15.97
CA LYS A 64 10.83 17.27 16.55
C LYS A 64 10.07 15.96 16.37
N GLY A 65 10.66 14.93 15.76
CA GLY A 65 10.02 13.63 15.53
C GLY A 65 8.76 13.72 14.65
N LYS A 66 8.71 14.67 13.70
CA LYS A 66 7.54 14.89 12.83
C LYS A 66 7.40 13.89 11.70
N ILE A 67 8.48 13.21 11.35
CA ILE A 67 8.56 12.33 10.19
C ILE A 67 7.97 10.96 10.54
N LEU A 68 6.96 10.56 9.77
CA LEU A 68 6.33 9.25 9.85
C LEU A 68 7.09 8.22 9.02
N GLU A 69 7.35 8.57 7.76
CA GLU A 69 7.99 7.73 6.77
C GLU A 69 9.04 8.55 6.02
N GLU A 70 10.17 7.94 5.70
CA GLU A 70 11.25 8.58 4.96
C GLU A 70 12.06 7.59 4.13
N ILE A 71 12.42 8.00 2.93
CA ILE A 71 13.43 7.37 2.09
C ILE A 71 14.43 8.41 1.57
N THR A 72 15.68 7.96 1.37
CA THR A 72 16.70 8.73 0.68
C THR A 72 16.83 8.23 -0.76
N TYR A 73 16.76 9.14 -1.72
CA TYR A 73 16.95 8.85 -3.14
C TYR A 73 17.76 9.94 -3.81
N LEU A 74 18.87 9.56 -4.44
CA LEU A 74 19.83 10.48 -5.10
C LEU A 74 20.20 11.67 -4.19
N ASP A 75 20.64 11.37 -2.97
CA ASP A 75 21.06 12.35 -1.95
C ASP A 75 19.97 13.34 -1.49
N HIS A 76 18.72 13.09 -1.85
CA HIS A 76 17.57 13.85 -1.39
C HIS A 76 16.66 13.00 -0.50
N HIS A 77 16.06 13.64 0.49
CA HIS A 77 15.13 13.03 1.42
C HIS A 77 13.71 13.23 0.89
N TYR A 78 12.89 12.20 0.99
CA TYR A 78 11.47 12.22 0.67
C TYR A 78 10.74 11.55 1.81
N GLY A 79 9.60 12.08 2.23
CA GLY A 79 8.87 11.47 3.34
C GLY A 79 7.51 12.08 3.59
N ILE A 80 6.83 11.54 4.59
CA ILE A 80 5.49 11.96 5.03
C ILE A 80 5.59 12.34 6.50
N THR A 81 4.88 13.38 6.91
CA THR A 81 4.77 13.77 8.33
C THR A 81 3.51 13.18 8.96
N TYR A 82 3.54 13.01 10.29
CA TYR A 82 2.32 12.67 11.04
C TYR A 82 1.21 13.72 10.84
N ASP A 83 1.60 15.00 10.75
CA ASP A 83 0.68 16.13 10.53
C ASP A 83 -0.12 15.96 9.22
N GLU A 84 0.50 15.45 8.14
CA GLU A 84 -0.20 15.25 6.86
C GLU A 84 -1.22 14.11 6.91
N ILE A 85 -0.92 13.03 7.64
CA ILE A 85 -1.89 11.95 7.88
C ILE A 85 -3.07 12.45 8.71
N GLU A 86 -2.79 13.19 9.78
CA GLU A 86 -3.82 13.71 10.68
C GLU A 86 -4.69 14.76 9.97
N LYS A 87 -4.12 15.58 9.09
CA LYS A 87 -4.88 16.52 8.23
C LYS A 87 -5.93 15.80 7.37
N VAL A 88 -5.57 14.70 6.71
CA VAL A 88 -6.53 13.92 5.89
C VAL A 88 -7.60 13.28 6.77
N LYS A 89 -7.20 12.77 7.94
CA LYS A 89 -8.10 12.14 8.91
C LYS A 89 -9.10 13.15 9.49
N GLN A 90 -8.68 14.35 9.85
CA GLN A 90 -9.53 15.44 10.35
C GLN A 90 -10.52 15.93 9.30
N ALA A 91 -10.17 15.85 8.02
CA ALA A 91 -11.10 16.12 6.93
C ALA A 91 -12.18 15.03 6.75
N GLY A 92 -12.12 13.93 7.52
CA GLY A 92 -13.06 12.81 7.40
C GLY A 92 -12.91 12.01 6.11
N LYS A 93 -11.78 12.14 5.42
CA LYS A 93 -11.52 11.53 4.10
C LYS A 93 -10.57 10.34 4.20
N ASN A 94 -10.49 9.56 3.14
CA ASN A 94 -9.46 8.54 2.95
C ASN A 94 -8.23 9.16 2.28
N GLY A 95 -7.05 8.65 2.59
CA GLY A 95 -5.79 9.13 2.01
C GLY A 95 -5.48 8.43 0.69
N ILE A 96 -4.88 9.14 -0.25
CA ILE A 96 -4.23 8.54 -1.43
C ILE A 96 -2.87 9.17 -1.67
N LEU A 97 -1.88 8.36 -2.05
CA LEU A 97 -0.55 8.82 -2.39
C LEU A 97 0.14 7.89 -3.39
N ILE A 98 1.21 8.41 -4.01
CA ILE A 98 2.11 7.67 -4.86
C ILE A 98 3.43 7.48 -4.09
N MET A 99 3.89 6.25 -3.94
CA MET A 99 5.19 5.96 -3.31
C MET A 99 5.80 4.69 -3.90
N ASN A 100 7.02 4.33 -3.49
CA ASN A 100 7.64 3.06 -3.87
C ASN A 100 7.39 1.97 -2.82
N THR A 101 7.79 0.73 -3.10
CA THR A 101 7.62 -0.40 -2.19
C THR A 101 8.39 -0.23 -0.88
N ALA A 102 9.55 0.41 -0.91
CA ALA A 102 10.34 0.71 0.28
C ALA A 102 9.63 1.67 1.25
N GLY A 103 8.96 2.71 0.74
CA GLY A 103 8.17 3.64 1.54
C GLY A 103 6.86 3.01 2.02
N LEU A 104 6.18 2.23 1.17
CA LEU A 104 4.99 1.47 1.56
C LEU A 104 5.27 0.56 2.77
N ARG A 105 6.41 -0.10 2.75
CA ARG A 105 6.90 -0.98 3.81
C ARG A 105 7.01 -0.25 5.15
N ILE A 106 7.67 0.90 5.16
CA ILE A 106 7.82 1.74 6.36
C ILE A 106 6.45 2.24 6.83
N LEU A 107 5.58 2.65 5.89
CA LEU A 107 4.24 3.13 6.22
C LEU A 107 3.39 2.03 6.89
N LYS A 108 3.44 0.79 6.37
CA LYS A 108 2.78 -0.38 6.96
C LYS A 108 3.32 -0.71 8.35
N GLU A 109 4.62 -0.60 8.57
CA GLU A 109 5.24 -0.76 9.88
C GLU A 109 4.74 0.29 10.89
N LYS A 110 4.65 1.56 10.49
CA LYS A 110 4.32 2.66 11.41
C LYS A 110 2.83 2.79 11.73
N LEU A 111 1.96 2.55 10.75
CA LEU A 111 0.51 2.75 10.89
C LEU A 111 -0.29 1.45 11.02
N GLY A 112 0.36 0.32 10.80
CA GLY A 112 -0.30 -0.98 10.69
C GLY A 112 -0.87 -1.24 9.29
N PRO A 113 -0.78 -2.47 8.77
CA PRO A 113 -1.16 -2.79 7.40
C PRO A 113 -2.67 -2.82 7.14
N GLN A 114 -3.50 -2.98 8.18
CA GLN A 114 -4.95 -3.19 8.07
C GLN A 114 -5.71 -2.06 7.38
N ASN A 115 -5.18 -0.83 7.43
CA ASN A 115 -5.79 0.35 6.83
C ASN A 115 -5.07 0.84 5.58
N ILE A 116 -4.03 0.14 5.13
CA ILE A 116 -3.24 0.51 3.96
C ILE A 116 -3.52 -0.47 2.83
N VAL A 117 -3.95 0.06 1.70
CA VAL A 117 -4.24 -0.73 0.49
C VAL A 117 -3.28 -0.30 -0.60
N SER A 118 -2.45 -1.22 -1.04
CA SER A 118 -1.51 -1.03 -2.16
C SER A 118 -2.15 -1.42 -3.49
N ILE A 119 -2.09 -0.51 -4.47
CA ILE A 119 -2.67 -0.68 -5.80
C ILE A 119 -1.55 -0.47 -6.82
N PHE A 120 -1.18 -1.53 -7.51
CA PHE A 120 -0.18 -1.48 -8.57
C PHE A 120 -0.79 -0.98 -9.87
N ILE A 121 -0.27 0.11 -10.43
CA ILE A 121 -0.64 0.57 -11.76
C ILE A 121 0.26 -0.11 -12.79
N TYR A 122 -0.32 -1.08 -13.50
CA TYR A 122 0.35 -1.79 -14.58
C TYR A 122 0.20 -1.04 -15.90
N ARG A 123 1.27 -1.03 -16.68
CA ARG A 123 1.28 -0.60 -18.09
C ARG A 123 2.33 -1.43 -18.83
N ASP A 124 2.09 -1.70 -20.11
CA ASP A 124 3.01 -2.49 -20.92
C ASP A 124 4.40 -1.82 -20.97
N LEU A 125 5.45 -2.63 -20.84
CA LEU A 125 6.84 -2.15 -20.89
C LEU A 125 7.14 -1.33 -22.13
N LYS A 126 6.58 -1.74 -23.27
CA LYS A 126 6.75 -1.03 -24.54
C LYS A 126 6.24 0.41 -24.42
N ASP A 127 5.02 0.59 -23.91
CA ASP A 127 4.40 1.91 -23.78
C ASP A 127 5.11 2.79 -22.73
N ILE A 128 5.60 2.17 -21.65
CA ILE A 128 6.44 2.84 -20.65
C ILE A 128 7.72 3.36 -21.32
N PHE A 129 8.40 2.53 -22.12
CA PHE A 129 9.64 2.91 -22.79
C PHE A 129 9.41 4.01 -23.82
N ASP A 130 8.36 3.90 -24.62
CA ASP A 130 8.00 4.90 -25.62
C ASP A 130 7.68 6.24 -24.95
N THR A 131 6.97 6.22 -23.81
CA THR A 131 6.72 7.43 -23.01
C THR A 131 8.03 8.04 -22.50
N ILE A 132 8.90 7.27 -21.82
CA ILE A 132 10.17 7.77 -21.27
C ILE A 132 11.08 8.33 -22.37
N ARG A 133 11.14 7.67 -23.54
CA ARG A 133 11.96 8.12 -24.67
C ARG A 133 11.47 9.43 -25.27
N SER A 134 10.15 9.63 -25.31
CA SER A 134 9.52 10.84 -25.84
C SER A 134 9.73 12.08 -24.97
N GLU A 135 10.04 11.91 -23.69
CA GLU A 135 10.32 13.02 -22.78
C GLU A 135 11.65 13.71 -23.14
N SER A 136 11.71 15.03 -23.01
CA SER A 136 12.96 15.78 -23.13
C SER A 136 13.91 15.46 -21.97
N GLY A 137 15.20 15.31 -22.24
CA GLY A 137 16.19 15.09 -21.18
C GLY A 137 17.40 14.25 -21.62
N ASP A 138 18.28 14.01 -20.67
CA ASP A 138 19.52 13.23 -20.86
C ASP A 138 19.23 11.74 -21.12
N GLU A 139 19.88 11.16 -22.13
CA GLU A 139 19.69 9.76 -22.54
C GLU A 139 20.14 8.77 -21.45
N THR A 140 21.18 9.09 -20.68
CA THR A 140 21.63 8.23 -19.57
C THR A 140 20.56 8.17 -18.48
N GLN A 141 19.94 9.31 -18.16
CA GLN A 141 18.82 9.37 -17.20
C GLN A 141 17.61 8.58 -17.70
N LYS A 142 17.29 8.63 -19.00
CA LYS A 142 16.21 7.84 -19.59
C LYS A 142 16.48 6.33 -19.48
N LEU A 143 17.69 5.89 -19.79
CA LEU A 143 18.09 4.48 -19.65
C LEU A 143 18.00 4.00 -18.20
N ASN A 144 18.45 4.81 -17.23
CA ASN A 144 18.32 4.50 -15.81
C ASN A 144 16.85 4.34 -15.39
N ARG A 145 15.96 5.21 -15.89
CA ARG A 145 14.51 5.11 -15.64
C ARG A 145 13.88 3.87 -16.27
N ILE A 146 14.33 3.48 -17.46
CA ILE A 146 13.90 2.26 -18.13
C ILE A 146 14.29 1.03 -17.31
N GLU A 147 15.51 0.97 -16.80
CA GLU A 147 15.96 -0.16 -16.00
C GLU A 147 15.25 -0.23 -14.65
N LEU A 148 15.04 0.93 -14.01
CA LEU A 148 14.23 1.02 -12.80
C LEU A 148 12.79 0.54 -13.04
N ALA A 149 12.16 0.94 -14.15
CA ALA A 149 10.80 0.52 -14.49
C ALA A 149 10.67 -1.01 -14.63
N LYS A 150 11.69 -1.69 -15.17
CA LYS A 150 11.73 -3.16 -15.24
C LYS A 150 11.82 -3.79 -13.85
N GLN A 151 12.58 -3.18 -12.94
CA GLN A 151 12.70 -3.65 -11.56
C GLN A 151 11.38 -3.47 -10.83
N GLU A 152 10.77 -2.28 -10.91
CA GLU A 152 9.48 -1.96 -10.30
C GLU A 152 8.35 -2.87 -10.79
N LEU A 153 8.39 -3.35 -12.05
CA LEU A 153 7.41 -4.31 -12.56
C LEU A 153 7.45 -5.68 -11.87
N LYS A 154 8.59 -6.09 -11.33
CA LYS A 154 8.70 -7.35 -10.58
C LYS A 154 7.93 -7.30 -9.25
N GLU A 155 7.66 -6.09 -8.76
CA GLU A 155 6.94 -5.85 -7.51
C GLU A 155 5.41 -5.98 -7.66
N ILE A 156 4.88 -6.26 -8.85
CA ILE A 156 3.43 -6.37 -9.05
C ILE A 156 2.76 -7.38 -8.11
N SER A 157 3.45 -8.48 -7.79
CA SER A 157 2.93 -9.54 -6.92
C SER A 157 2.88 -9.18 -5.43
N SER A 158 3.56 -8.11 -5.01
CA SER A 158 3.57 -7.65 -3.61
C SER A 158 2.43 -6.66 -3.30
N SER A 159 1.64 -6.27 -4.30
CA SER A 159 0.53 -5.34 -4.15
C SER A 159 -0.80 -6.06 -3.87
N ASP A 160 -1.71 -5.39 -3.16
CA ASP A 160 -3.02 -5.95 -2.78
C ASP A 160 -3.97 -6.00 -3.99
N HIS A 161 -3.88 -5.01 -4.88
CA HIS A 161 -4.64 -4.93 -6.12
C HIS A 161 -3.78 -4.49 -7.30
N VAL A 162 -4.27 -4.75 -8.53
CA VAL A 162 -3.66 -4.30 -9.78
C VAL A 162 -4.70 -3.55 -10.61
N VAL A 163 -4.31 -2.40 -11.18
CA VAL A 163 -5.07 -1.65 -12.18
C VAL A 163 -4.30 -1.69 -13.49
N TYR A 164 -4.96 -2.12 -14.56
CA TYR A 164 -4.36 -2.22 -15.89
C TYR A 164 -4.62 -0.94 -16.70
N ASN A 165 -3.57 -0.14 -16.90
CA ASN A 165 -3.57 1.06 -17.73
C ASN A 165 -2.97 0.76 -19.12
N ILE A 166 -3.69 -0.05 -19.89
CA ILE A 166 -3.25 -0.55 -21.22
C ILE A 166 -4.11 0.03 -22.35
N SER A 167 -5.44 0.09 -22.17
CA SER A 167 -6.36 0.56 -23.22
C SER A 167 -6.56 2.06 -23.21
N SER A 168 -7.09 2.60 -22.11
CA SER A 168 -7.35 4.03 -21.94
C SER A 168 -7.29 4.41 -20.46
N LEU A 169 -6.97 5.69 -20.20
CA LEU A 169 -6.96 6.24 -18.84
C LEU A 169 -8.34 6.12 -18.17
N ALA A 170 -9.42 6.26 -18.95
CA ALA A 170 -10.79 6.12 -18.45
C ALA A 170 -11.08 4.69 -17.95
N ASP A 171 -10.60 3.66 -18.65
CA ASP A 171 -10.76 2.27 -18.23
C ASP A 171 -9.97 1.95 -16.97
N ALA A 172 -8.73 2.46 -16.89
CA ALA A 172 -7.89 2.32 -15.71
C ALA A 172 -8.49 3.04 -14.50
N TYR A 173 -9.04 4.24 -14.69
CA TYR A 173 -9.75 4.96 -13.64
C TYR A 173 -10.99 4.22 -13.16
N ARG A 174 -11.80 3.63 -14.07
CA ARG A 174 -12.96 2.80 -13.70
C ARG A 174 -12.56 1.60 -12.83
N GLN A 175 -11.43 0.95 -13.13
CA GLN A 175 -10.88 -0.11 -12.27
C GLN A 175 -10.47 0.44 -10.90
N LEU A 176 -9.71 1.54 -10.88
CA LEU A 176 -9.20 2.16 -9.66
C LEU A 176 -10.33 2.56 -8.71
N ILE A 177 -11.33 3.31 -9.20
CA ILE A 177 -12.45 3.77 -8.36
C ILE A 177 -13.29 2.60 -7.84
N THR A 178 -13.42 1.52 -8.62
CA THR A 178 -14.12 0.31 -8.20
C THR A 178 -13.41 -0.36 -7.02
N ILE A 179 -12.08 -0.51 -7.11
CA ILE A 179 -11.25 -1.05 -6.02
C ILE A 179 -11.37 -0.16 -4.78
N ILE A 180 -11.16 1.15 -4.91
CA ILE A 180 -11.21 2.10 -3.80
C ILE A 180 -12.57 2.06 -3.10
N ARG A 181 -13.68 2.14 -3.84
CA ARG A 181 -15.02 2.11 -3.26
C ARG A 181 -15.31 0.76 -2.59
N ARG A 182 -14.87 -0.35 -3.18
CA ARG A 182 -15.00 -1.67 -2.56
C ARG A 182 -14.25 -1.75 -1.24
N GLU A 183 -13.02 -1.23 -1.20
CA GLU A 183 -12.19 -1.23 -0.01
C GLU A 183 -12.72 -0.34 1.10
N ILE A 184 -13.26 0.84 0.75
CA ILE A 184 -13.90 1.75 1.72
C ILE A 184 -15.15 1.09 2.33
N ASN A 185 -15.96 0.42 1.52
CA ASN A 185 -17.19 -0.23 1.95
C ASN A 185 -17.00 -1.64 2.50
N ALA A 186 -15.78 -2.20 2.39
CA ALA A 186 -15.46 -3.47 3.00
C ALA A 186 -15.67 -3.33 4.51
N LYS A 187 -16.43 -4.26 5.10
CA LYS A 187 -16.54 -4.32 6.55
C LYS A 187 -15.11 -4.37 7.10
N PRO A 188 -14.75 -3.53 8.08
CA PRO A 188 -13.44 -3.64 8.71
C PRO A 188 -13.27 -5.10 9.13
N GLU A 189 -12.15 -5.72 8.79
CA GLU A 189 -11.80 -7.01 9.38
C GLU A 189 -11.53 -6.73 10.87
N THR A 190 -12.58 -6.81 11.68
CA THR A 190 -12.57 -6.50 13.10
C THR A 190 -11.96 -7.63 13.94
N THR A 191 -11.44 -8.68 13.32
CA THR A 191 -10.89 -9.83 14.03
C THR A 191 -9.53 -9.47 14.60
N VAL A 192 -9.51 -8.81 15.76
CA VAL A 192 -8.26 -8.59 16.50
C VAL A 192 -7.77 -9.93 17.02
N ILE A 193 -6.83 -10.52 16.29
CA ILE A 193 -6.12 -11.73 16.72
C ILE A 193 -5.15 -11.32 17.83
N LYS A 194 -5.07 -12.11 18.90
CA LYS A 194 -4.15 -11.92 20.02
C LYS A 194 -3.51 -13.26 20.40
N PRO A 195 -2.23 -13.26 20.82
CA PRO A 195 -1.61 -14.41 21.47
C PRO A 195 -2.48 -14.97 22.59
N GLY A 196 -2.53 -16.30 22.70
CA GLY A 196 -3.34 -17.05 23.67
C GLY A 196 -4.78 -17.31 23.26
N GLN A 197 -5.32 -16.63 22.24
CA GLN A 197 -6.64 -16.98 21.69
C GLN A 197 -6.63 -18.36 21.06
N ARG A 198 -7.74 -19.09 21.18
CA ARG A 198 -7.93 -20.37 20.47
C ARG A 198 -8.92 -20.23 19.34
N TYR A 199 -8.65 -20.94 18.25
CA TYR A 199 -9.48 -20.96 17.06
C TYR A 199 -9.73 -22.40 16.62
N ARG A 200 -10.93 -22.66 16.09
CA ARG A 200 -11.27 -23.91 15.42
C ARG A 200 -11.03 -23.74 13.92
N HIS A 201 -10.15 -24.56 13.36
CA HIS A 201 -9.95 -24.62 11.91
C HIS A 201 -11.11 -25.37 11.23
N PHE A 202 -11.37 -25.11 9.95
CA PHE A 202 -12.50 -25.73 9.23
C PHE A 202 -12.46 -27.28 9.13
N ASN A 203 -11.34 -27.91 9.53
CA ASN A 203 -11.20 -29.36 9.62
C ASN A 203 -11.31 -29.87 11.07
N ASP A 204 -11.91 -29.07 11.95
CA ASP A 204 -12.12 -29.32 13.39
C ASP A 204 -10.85 -29.37 14.26
N ALA A 205 -9.67 -29.09 13.70
CA ALA A 205 -8.46 -28.93 14.51
C ALA A 205 -8.53 -27.65 15.35
N GLU A 206 -8.25 -27.76 16.64
CA GLU A 206 -8.10 -26.60 17.53
C GLU A 206 -6.66 -26.10 17.50
N VAL A 207 -6.51 -24.78 17.34
CA VAL A 207 -5.22 -24.10 17.32
C VAL A 207 -5.19 -22.98 18.35
N GLU A 208 -4.01 -22.71 18.89
CA GLU A 208 -3.76 -21.58 19.79
C GLU A 208 -2.79 -20.61 19.12
N ILE A 209 -3.12 -19.32 19.14
CA ILE A 209 -2.26 -18.27 18.63
C ILE A 209 -1.06 -18.13 19.58
N ILE A 210 0.14 -18.29 19.03
CA ILE A 210 1.40 -18.11 19.76
C ILE A 210 1.82 -16.65 19.66
N ASP A 211 1.85 -16.10 18.44
CA ASP A 211 2.36 -14.76 18.18
C ASP A 211 1.84 -14.21 16.84
N LEU A 212 2.09 -12.93 16.59
CA LEU A 212 1.85 -12.23 15.34
C LEU A 212 3.15 -11.63 14.84
N ALA A 213 3.64 -12.10 13.70
CA ALA A 213 4.81 -11.52 13.06
C ALA A 213 4.36 -10.46 12.05
N TYR A 214 4.49 -9.18 12.42
CA TYR A 214 4.16 -8.05 11.55
C TYR A 214 5.28 -7.69 10.57
N TYR A 215 6.50 -8.17 10.82
CA TYR A 215 7.70 -7.83 10.08
C TYR A 215 8.20 -9.05 9.29
N THR A 216 7.57 -9.31 8.15
CA THR A 216 7.97 -10.39 7.23
C THR A 216 8.67 -9.78 6.01
N GLU A 217 9.40 -10.61 5.26
CA GLU A 217 10.11 -10.13 4.05
C GLU A 217 9.18 -9.47 3.02
N ASP A 218 7.90 -9.90 2.99
CA ASP A 218 6.84 -9.37 2.14
C ASP A 218 5.84 -8.44 2.88
N TYR A 219 6.07 -8.15 4.16
CA TYR A 219 5.24 -7.28 5.03
C TYR A 219 3.75 -7.64 5.06
N ARG A 220 3.45 -8.91 4.81
CA ARG A 220 2.15 -9.53 5.07
C ARG A 220 2.20 -10.12 6.47
N PRO A 221 1.43 -9.58 7.44
CA PRO A 221 1.45 -10.10 8.80
C PRO A 221 1.21 -11.60 8.81
N LEU A 222 2.00 -12.36 9.57
CA LEU A 222 1.78 -13.78 9.78
C LEU A 222 1.13 -13.99 11.14
N VAL A 223 0.14 -14.87 11.15
CA VAL A 223 -0.41 -15.48 12.35
C VAL A 223 0.39 -16.74 12.62
N ILE A 224 1.09 -16.76 13.76
CA ILE A 224 1.84 -17.91 14.25
C ILE A 224 0.96 -18.63 15.27
N TYR A 225 0.67 -19.90 15.01
CA TYR A 225 -0.23 -20.69 15.83
C TYR A 225 0.26 -22.13 15.96
N ARG A 226 -0.11 -22.80 17.04
CA ARG A 226 0.15 -24.24 17.24
C ARG A 226 -1.14 -25.03 17.22
N ASP A 227 -1.07 -26.22 16.67
CA ASP A 227 -2.10 -27.24 16.86
C ASP A 227 -2.09 -27.70 18.32
N VAL A 228 -3.26 -27.68 18.98
CA VAL A 228 -3.38 -27.94 20.43
C VAL A 228 -3.10 -29.41 20.77
N VAL A 229 -3.38 -30.34 19.85
CA VAL A 229 -3.25 -31.78 20.08
C VAL A 229 -1.81 -32.25 19.81
N THR A 230 -1.26 -31.85 18.67
CA THR A 230 0.06 -32.30 18.20
C THR A 230 1.21 -31.41 18.67
N GLY A 231 0.91 -30.18 19.12
CA GLY A 231 1.91 -29.17 19.50
C GLY A 231 2.67 -28.57 18.32
N LYS A 232 2.38 -28.97 17.08
CA LYS A 232 3.10 -28.50 15.90
C LYS A 232 2.75 -27.04 15.59
N ALA A 233 3.77 -26.22 15.39
CA ALA A 233 3.63 -24.80 15.04
C ALA A 233 3.53 -24.58 13.52
N TYR A 234 2.77 -23.55 13.15
CA TYR A 234 2.52 -23.11 11.79
C TYR A 234 2.54 -21.59 11.74
N ALA A 235 2.88 -21.04 10.57
CA ALA A 235 2.74 -19.62 10.27
C ALA A 235 1.93 -19.45 8.99
N ARG A 236 1.04 -18.47 8.95
CA ARG A 236 0.18 -18.22 7.78
C ARG A 236 -0.13 -16.73 7.64
N PRO A 237 -0.22 -16.18 6.41
CA PRO A 237 -0.65 -14.80 6.21
C PRO A 237 -1.97 -14.51 6.91
N TYR A 238 -2.05 -13.36 7.57
CA TYR A 238 -3.18 -12.92 8.38
C TYR A 238 -4.49 -12.92 7.58
N GLU A 239 -4.46 -12.41 6.35
CA GLU A 239 -5.62 -12.44 5.43
C GLU A 239 -6.08 -13.86 5.12
N ILE A 240 -5.14 -14.82 5.00
CA ILE A 240 -5.50 -16.23 4.78
C ILE A 240 -6.01 -16.84 6.09
N PHE A 241 -5.51 -16.42 7.25
CA PHE A 241 -6.03 -16.90 8.53
C PHE A 241 -7.46 -16.41 8.78
N CYS A 242 -7.70 -15.10 8.64
CA CYS A 242 -9.01 -14.46 8.79
C CYS A 242 -9.97 -14.79 7.64
N GLY A 243 -9.44 -15.25 6.52
CA GLY A 243 -10.18 -15.46 5.28
C GLY A 243 -11.04 -16.72 5.24
N TYR A 244 -11.65 -16.89 4.08
CA TYR A 244 -12.56 -17.98 3.79
C TYR A 244 -11.91 -19.05 2.90
N LYS A 245 -12.50 -20.25 2.89
CA LYS A 245 -12.15 -21.34 1.98
C LYS A 245 -13.41 -21.87 1.32
N TYR A 246 -13.37 -21.98 -0.01
CA TYR A 246 -14.39 -22.71 -0.76
C TYR A 246 -14.08 -24.21 -0.72
N LEU A 247 -15.04 -25.00 -0.24
CA LEU A 247 -14.95 -26.46 -0.16
C LEU A 247 -15.67 -27.05 -1.36
N SER A 248 -14.93 -27.42 -2.40
CA SER A 248 -15.48 -27.87 -3.70
C SER A 248 -16.42 -29.06 -3.58
N ARG A 249 -16.13 -30.02 -2.69
CA ARG A 249 -16.97 -31.21 -2.44
C ARG A 249 -18.32 -30.85 -1.82
N GLU A 250 -18.34 -29.84 -0.96
CA GLU A 250 -19.54 -29.40 -0.22
C GLU A 250 -20.25 -28.22 -0.88
N LYS A 251 -19.65 -27.64 -1.94
CA LYS A 251 -20.14 -26.46 -2.66
C LYS A 251 -20.51 -25.29 -1.74
N ARG A 252 -19.74 -25.09 -0.67
CA ARG A 252 -19.94 -23.98 0.28
C ARG A 252 -18.63 -23.30 0.64
N THR A 253 -18.75 -22.05 1.10
CA THR A 253 -17.65 -21.24 1.61
C THR A 253 -17.72 -21.25 3.13
N VAL A 254 -16.60 -21.57 3.78
CA VAL A 254 -16.47 -21.58 5.25
C VAL A 254 -15.36 -20.64 5.69
N LYS A 255 -15.42 -20.14 6.93
CA LYS A 255 -14.25 -19.47 7.53
C LYS A 255 -13.13 -20.50 7.72
N ARG A 256 -11.88 -20.08 7.50
CA ARG A 256 -10.74 -20.99 7.72
C ARG A 256 -10.52 -21.27 9.19
N PHE A 257 -10.68 -20.24 10.02
CA PHE A 257 -10.55 -20.29 11.45
C PHE A 257 -11.68 -19.50 12.10
N GLU A 258 -12.30 -20.07 13.13
CA GLU A 258 -13.35 -19.44 13.92
C GLU A 258 -12.89 -19.32 15.37
N LEU A 259 -13.03 -18.14 15.97
CA LEU A 259 -12.63 -17.92 17.36
C LEU A 259 -13.45 -18.85 18.27
N ILE A 260 -12.77 -19.56 19.17
CA ILE A 260 -13.40 -20.32 20.23
C ILE A 260 -13.58 -19.34 21.39
N GLU A 261 -14.81 -18.86 21.58
CA GLU A 261 -15.17 -18.08 22.76
C GLU A 261 -15.23 -19.01 23.96
N TYR A 262 -14.48 -18.66 25.01
CA TYR A 262 -14.63 -19.30 26.32
C TYR A 262 -15.64 -18.47 27.11
N GLU A 263 -16.70 -19.11 27.61
CA GLU A 263 -17.58 -18.55 28.64
C GLU A 263 -16.82 -18.30 29.96
#